data_AF-E3FNG1-F1
#
_entry.id   AF-E3FNG1-F1
#
_cell.length_a   1.000
_cell.length_b   1.000
_cell.length_c   1.000
_cell.angle_alpha   90.00
_cell.angle_beta   90.00
_cell.angle_gamma   90.00
#
_symmetry.space_group_name_H-M   'P 1'
#
loop_
_entity.id
_entity.type
_entity.pdbx_description
1 polymer ?
#
loop_
_entity_poly.entity_id
_entity_poly.type
_entity_poly.pdbx_seq_one_letter_code
_entity_poly.pdbx_strand_id
1 'polypeptide(L)'
;MRGPTPVPLAPEEPHYPLYNEVVPAPPPQPEPIPHELLHLWAMLTQREKWSSLVVVPAQPGASGIDAARAIVEVGSQYREKPIRFISAEGLPPGSAARVAWEMRAHVEQGGMIVVCIDSVLSNPVGIEVALAAERALLCVPLGSTQFSAARHTLDMIGKGRFLGSVTLQPKGRKK
;
A
#
# COMPACT_ATOMS: atom_id res chain seq x y z
N MET A 1 22.16 8.61 -94.28
CA MET A 1 22.94 8.60 -93.02
C MET A 1 21.93 8.55 -91.88
N ARG A 2 21.73 7.37 -91.27
CA ARG A 2 20.73 7.15 -90.21
C ARG A 2 21.38 7.48 -88.85
N GLY A 3 20.75 8.37 -88.08
CA GLY A 3 21.19 8.77 -86.74
C GLY A 3 21.05 7.64 -85.71
N PRO A 4 21.72 7.75 -84.55
CA PRO A 4 21.74 6.70 -83.54
C PRO A 4 20.37 6.51 -82.86
N THR A 5 20.05 5.25 -82.61
CA THR A 5 18.87 4.72 -81.92
C THR A 5 18.76 5.27 -80.49
N PRO A 6 17.57 5.61 -79.97
CA PRO A 6 17.43 6.07 -78.59
C PRO A 6 17.69 4.94 -77.59
N VAL A 7 18.46 5.24 -76.55
CA VAL A 7 18.75 4.37 -75.41
C VAL A 7 17.47 4.19 -74.57
N PRO A 8 17.10 2.99 -74.12
CA PRO A 8 15.95 2.81 -73.24
C PRO A 8 16.23 3.47 -71.87
N LEU A 9 15.32 4.34 -71.42
CA LEU A 9 15.34 4.88 -70.06
C LEU A 9 15.17 3.72 -69.06
N ALA A 10 16.14 3.54 -68.16
CA ALA A 10 16.02 2.62 -67.05
C ALA A 10 14.82 3.03 -66.17
N PRO A 11 14.05 2.09 -65.60
CA PRO A 11 12.98 2.43 -64.68
C PRO A 11 13.57 3.13 -63.44
N GLU A 12 13.03 4.29 -63.07
CA GLU A 12 13.37 4.96 -61.80
C GLU A 12 13.17 3.97 -60.64
N GLU A 13 14.24 3.73 -59.89
CA GLU A 13 14.16 2.93 -58.67
C GLU A 13 13.24 3.63 -57.67
N PRO A 14 12.21 2.95 -57.13
CA PRO A 14 11.36 3.55 -56.11
C PRO A 14 12.20 3.86 -54.88
N HIS A 15 12.26 5.13 -54.52
CA HIS A 15 12.93 5.63 -53.32
C HIS A 15 12.17 5.11 -52.09
N TYR A 16 12.58 3.96 -51.56
CA TYR A 16 12.00 3.41 -50.33
C TYR A 16 12.32 4.37 -49.18
N PRO A 17 11.33 4.90 -48.44
CA PRO A 17 11.62 5.67 -47.25
C PRO A 17 12.32 4.76 -46.25
N LEU A 18 13.52 5.18 -45.82
CA LEU A 18 14.22 4.60 -44.69
C LEU A 18 13.24 4.50 -43.52
N TYR A 19 13.08 3.28 -43.02
CA TYR A 19 12.26 2.90 -41.89
C TYR A 19 12.51 3.88 -40.74
N ASN A 20 11.52 4.72 -40.42
CA ASN A 20 11.51 5.38 -39.12
C ASN A 20 11.39 4.25 -38.09
N GLU A 21 12.51 3.87 -37.47
CA GLU A 21 12.48 3.03 -36.29
C GLU A 21 11.64 3.77 -35.24
N VAL A 22 10.40 3.32 -35.06
CA VAL A 22 9.59 3.73 -33.91
C VAL A 22 10.30 3.15 -32.71
N VAL A 23 11.19 3.94 -32.10
CA VAL A 23 11.81 3.60 -30.82
C VAL A 23 10.65 3.39 -29.86
N PRO A 24 10.40 2.15 -29.38
CA PRO A 24 9.32 1.92 -28.45
C PRO A 24 9.58 2.81 -27.23
N ALA A 25 8.57 3.58 -26.83
CA ALA A 25 8.67 4.40 -25.64
C ALA A 25 9.18 3.52 -24.48
N PRO A 26 10.17 3.99 -23.70
CA PRO A 26 10.65 3.21 -22.57
C PRO A 26 9.45 2.83 -21.69
N PRO A 27 9.43 1.61 -21.13
CA PRO A 27 8.35 1.20 -20.25
C PRO A 27 8.15 2.27 -19.17
N PRO A 28 6.89 2.56 -18.77
CA PRO A 28 6.62 3.57 -17.76
C PRO A 28 7.50 3.28 -16.55
N GLN A 29 8.36 4.24 -16.21
CA GLN A 29 9.21 4.10 -15.03
C GLN A 29 8.28 4.07 -13.81
N PRO A 30 8.55 3.21 -12.81
CA PRO A 30 7.77 3.21 -11.58
C PRO A 30 7.73 4.64 -11.03
N GLU A 31 6.55 5.16 -10.74
CA GLU A 31 6.45 6.47 -10.10
C GLU A 31 7.28 6.45 -8.80
N PRO A 32 8.10 7.48 -8.55
CA PRO A 32 8.92 7.50 -7.34
C PRO A 32 7.98 7.49 -6.12
N ILE A 33 8.27 6.62 -5.14
CA ILE A 33 7.52 6.58 -3.89
C ILE A 33 7.55 7.99 -3.24
N PRO A 34 6.40 8.56 -2.86
CA PRO A 34 6.36 9.80 -2.10
C PRO A 34 7.20 9.75 -0.81
N HIS A 35 7.88 10.84 -0.47
CA HIS A 35 8.76 10.90 0.70
C HIS A 35 8.03 10.61 2.02
N GLU A 36 6.76 10.99 2.14
CA GLU A 36 5.92 10.74 3.31
C GLU A 36 5.73 9.24 3.57
N LEU A 37 5.62 8.46 2.49
CA LEU A 37 5.46 7.01 2.52
C LEU A 37 6.77 6.32 2.95
N LEU A 38 7.91 6.83 2.47
CA LEU A 38 9.23 6.39 2.92
C LEU A 38 9.46 6.71 4.40
N HIS A 39 9.07 7.91 4.86
CA HIS A 39 9.16 8.30 6.26
C HIS A 39 8.26 7.42 7.15
N LEU A 40 7.05 7.10 6.71
CA LEU A 40 6.17 6.16 7.41
C LEU A 40 6.83 4.79 7.58
N TRP A 41 7.35 4.22 6.48
CA TRP A 41 8.03 2.93 6.52
C TRP A 41 9.26 2.94 7.43
N ALA A 42 10.09 3.99 7.32
CA ALA A 42 11.27 4.18 8.17
C ALA A 42 10.87 4.27 9.66
N MET A 43 9.84 5.06 9.99
CA MET A 43 9.33 5.17 11.36
C MET A 43 8.88 3.82 11.91
N LEU A 44 8.17 3.01 11.10
CA LEU A 44 7.64 1.72 11.51
C LEU A 44 8.73 0.65 11.70
N THR A 45 9.86 0.75 11.00
CA THR A 45 10.88 -0.32 10.96
C THR A 45 12.14 0.00 11.73
N GLN A 46 12.48 1.28 11.92
CA GLN A 46 13.71 1.68 12.62
C GLN A 46 13.62 1.54 14.14
N ARG A 47 12.43 1.73 14.72
CA ARG A 47 12.26 1.72 16.18
C ARG A 47 12.28 0.32 16.75
N GLU A 48 11.45 -0.56 16.18
CA GLU A 48 11.30 -1.93 16.64
C GLU A 48 11.05 -2.86 15.46
N LYS A 49 11.58 -4.08 15.55
CA LYS A 49 11.29 -5.12 14.56
C LYS A 49 9.86 -5.61 14.76
N TRP A 50 9.15 -5.79 13.66
CA TRP A 50 7.84 -6.42 13.62
C TRP A 50 7.73 -7.31 12.39
N SER A 51 6.88 -8.33 12.47
CA SER A 51 6.46 -9.17 11.35
C SER A 51 4.94 -9.15 11.17
N SER A 52 4.19 -8.71 12.19
CA SER A 52 2.76 -8.46 12.11
C SER A 52 2.41 -7.06 12.63
N LEU A 53 1.73 -6.28 11.79
CA LEU A 53 1.27 -4.94 12.11
C LEU A 53 -0.24 -4.85 11.90
N VAL A 54 -0.96 -4.37 12.92
CA VAL A 54 -2.37 -3.99 12.77
C VAL A 54 -2.49 -2.48 12.57
N VAL A 55 -3.37 -2.06 11.66
CA VAL A 55 -3.73 -0.67 11.43
C VAL A 55 -5.09 -0.42 12.03
N VAL A 56 -5.16 0.52 12.98
CA VAL A 56 -6.32 0.74 13.83
C VAL A 56 -6.82 2.19 13.69
N PRO A 57 -8.02 2.40 13.16
CA PRO A 57 -8.65 3.72 13.15
C PRO A 57 -8.89 4.23 14.57
N ALA A 58 -8.55 5.49 14.83
CA ALA A 58 -8.69 6.12 16.14
C ALA A 58 -10.16 6.40 16.54
N GLN A 59 -11.07 6.43 15.57
CA GLN A 59 -12.49 6.75 15.80
C GLN A 59 -13.43 5.95 14.88
N PRO A 60 -14.70 5.75 15.28
CA PRO A 60 -15.71 5.13 14.42
C PRO A 60 -15.86 5.80 13.06
N GLY A 61 -16.18 5.01 12.03
CA GLY A 61 -16.41 5.49 10.66
C GLY A 61 -15.15 5.89 9.88
N ALA A 62 -13.98 5.80 10.49
CA ALA A 62 -12.70 5.96 9.81
C ALA A 62 -12.17 4.61 9.32
N SER A 63 -11.38 4.64 8.23
CA SER A 63 -10.69 3.47 7.68
C SER A 63 -9.19 3.70 7.65
N GLY A 64 -8.43 2.65 7.97
CA GLY A 64 -6.97 2.63 7.90
C GLY A 64 -6.43 2.05 6.58
N ILE A 65 -7.30 1.66 5.63
CA ILE A 65 -6.89 0.91 4.44
C ILE A 65 -5.84 1.66 3.62
N ASP A 66 -6.01 2.96 3.41
CA ASP A 66 -5.06 3.75 2.60
C ASP A 66 -3.66 3.74 3.25
N ALA A 67 -3.57 3.85 4.57
CA ALA A 67 -2.29 3.72 5.28
C ALA A 67 -1.73 2.29 5.19
N ALA A 68 -2.57 1.27 5.38
CA ALA A 68 -2.15 -0.13 5.31
C ALA A 68 -1.57 -0.48 3.93
N ARG A 69 -2.24 -0.04 2.86
CA ARG A 69 -1.77 -0.21 1.47
C ARG A 69 -0.47 0.52 1.22
N ALA A 70 -0.36 1.77 1.67
CA ALA A 70 0.87 2.54 1.54
C ALA A 70 2.07 1.85 2.21
N ILE A 71 1.87 1.25 3.39
CA ILE A 71 2.92 0.48 4.08
C ILE A 71 3.34 -0.75 3.27
N VAL A 72 2.36 -1.49 2.74
CA VAL A 72 2.60 -2.70 1.94
C VAL A 72 3.32 -2.36 0.63
N GLU A 73 2.91 -1.28 -0.04
CA GLU A 73 3.49 -0.78 -1.28
C GLU A 73 4.97 -0.44 -1.09
N VAL A 74 5.28 0.39 -0.10
CA VAL A 74 6.66 0.79 0.20
C VAL A 74 7.49 -0.41 0.63
N GLY A 75 6.99 -1.18 1.61
CA GLY A 75 7.75 -2.27 2.20
C GLY A 75 8.03 -3.42 1.22
N SER A 76 7.17 -3.61 0.20
CA SER A 76 7.40 -4.59 -0.86
C SER A 76 8.55 -4.22 -1.80
N GLN A 77 8.99 -2.94 -1.84
CA GLN A 77 10.17 -2.54 -2.59
C GLN A 77 11.49 -2.83 -1.87
N TYR A 78 11.46 -2.93 -0.53
CA TYR A 78 12.65 -3.13 0.30
C TYR A 78 12.82 -4.57 0.78
N ARG A 79 11.87 -5.46 0.49
CA ARG A 79 11.88 -6.86 0.94
C ARG A 79 11.83 -7.81 -0.25
N GLU A 80 12.59 -8.90 -0.14
CA GLU A 80 12.52 -10.01 -1.12
C GLU A 80 11.18 -10.76 -1.05
N LYS A 81 10.64 -10.95 0.17
CA LYS A 81 9.32 -11.56 0.38
C LYS A 81 8.24 -10.48 0.41
N PRO A 82 7.12 -10.66 -0.32
CA PRO A 82 6.03 -9.69 -0.35
C PRO A 82 5.38 -9.56 1.02
N ILE A 83 4.92 -8.35 1.34
CA ILE A 83 4.13 -8.10 2.55
C ILE A 83 2.68 -8.47 2.26
N ARG A 84 2.11 -9.39 3.05
CA ARG A 84 0.70 -9.76 2.93
C ARG A 84 -0.18 -8.66 3.51
N PHE A 85 -1.27 -8.35 2.83
CA PHE A 85 -2.30 -7.45 3.33
C PHE A 85 -3.61 -8.22 3.60
N ILE A 86 -4.25 -7.95 4.73
CA ILE A 86 -5.60 -8.41 5.05
C ILE A 86 -6.45 -7.20 5.44
N SER A 87 -7.59 -7.01 4.77
CA SER A 87 -8.66 -6.17 5.31
C SER A 87 -9.56 -7.03 6.19
N ALA A 88 -9.65 -6.65 7.46
CA ALA A 88 -10.48 -7.23 8.50
C ALA A 88 -11.49 -6.19 9.02
N GLU A 89 -11.86 -5.23 8.17
CA GLU A 89 -13.02 -4.36 8.40
C GLU A 89 -14.32 -5.17 8.24
N GLY A 90 -15.34 -4.85 9.05
CA GLY A 90 -16.62 -5.54 9.07
C GLY A 90 -16.57 -6.98 9.61
N LEU A 91 -15.55 -7.34 10.38
CA LEU A 91 -15.44 -8.69 10.94
C LEU A 91 -16.67 -9.04 11.81
N PRO A 92 -17.33 -10.18 11.55
CA PRO A 92 -18.42 -10.64 12.41
C PRO A 92 -17.89 -11.24 13.72
N PRO A 93 -18.72 -11.28 14.78
CA PRO A 93 -18.36 -11.91 16.05
C PRO A 93 -17.82 -13.33 15.87
N GLY A 94 -16.78 -13.68 16.63
CA GLY A 94 -16.15 -15.00 16.60
C GLY A 94 -15.17 -15.24 15.43
N SER A 95 -15.00 -14.30 14.50
CA SER A 95 -14.11 -14.47 13.34
C SER A 95 -12.67 -13.98 13.55
N ALA A 96 -12.39 -13.29 14.65
CA ALA A 96 -11.05 -12.77 14.95
C ALA A 96 -9.99 -13.87 15.08
N ALA A 97 -10.34 -15.01 15.70
CA ALA A 97 -9.43 -16.15 15.86
C ALA A 97 -8.88 -16.67 14.53
N ARG A 98 -9.70 -16.65 13.46
CA ARG A 98 -9.25 -17.02 12.11
C ARG A 98 -8.20 -16.06 11.58
N VAL A 99 -8.45 -14.75 11.70
CA VAL A 99 -7.50 -13.72 11.25
C VAL A 99 -6.19 -13.80 12.04
N ALA A 100 -6.29 -14.00 13.36
CA ALA A 100 -5.12 -14.21 14.22
C ALA A 100 -4.31 -15.44 13.81
N TRP A 101 -4.97 -16.55 13.49
CA TRP A 101 -4.31 -17.76 12.99
C TRP A 101 -3.63 -17.53 11.64
N GLU A 102 -4.33 -16.90 10.68
CA GLU A 102 -3.76 -16.61 9.35
C GLU A 102 -2.52 -15.69 9.45
N MET A 103 -2.57 -14.70 10.34
CA MET A 103 -1.46 -13.80 10.63
C MET A 103 -0.26 -14.56 11.20
N ARG A 104 -0.48 -15.37 12.24
CA ARG A 104 0.57 -16.16 12.87
C ARG A 104 1.21 -17.15 11.89
N ALA A 105 0.40 -17.89 11.14
CA ALA A 105 0.88 -18.87 10.17
C ALA A 105 1.76 -18.21 9.09
N HIS A 106 1.42 -16.99 8.64
CA HIS A 106 2.22 -16.26 7.67
C HIS A 106 3.56 -15.78 8.26
N VAL A 107 3.55 -15.29 9.51
CA VAL A 107 4.78 -14.87 10.21
C VAL A 107 5.70 -16.05 10.48
N GLU A 108 5.17 -17.21 10.88
CA GLU A 108 5.95 -18.44 11.10
C GLU A 108 6.67 -18.93 9.83
N GLN A 109 6.13 -18.62 8.64
CA GLN A 109 6.78 -18.87 7.34
C GLN A 109 7.83 -17.80 6.96
N GLY A 110 8.15 -16.89 7.89
CA GLY A 110 9.05 -15.76 7.70
C GLY A 110 8.47 -14.64 6.83
N GLY A 111 7.14 -14.58 6.71
CA GLY A 111 6.43 -13.50 6.03
C GLY A 111 6.21 -12.29 6.92
N MET A 112 5.81 -11.18 6.31
CA MET A 112 5.41 -9.96 7.01
C MET A 112 3.97 -9.63 6.60
N ILE A 113 3.14 -9.24 7.55
CA ILE A 113 1.71 -9.03 7.33
C ILE A 113 1.21 -7.74 7.95
N VAL A 114 0.37 -7.03 7.19
CA VAL A 114 -0.36 -5.85 7.63
C VAL A 114 -1.85 -6.18 7.61
N VAL A 115 -2.53 -5.94 8.73
CA VAL A 115 -3.97 -6.17 8.89
C VAL A 115 -4.65 -4.85 9.18
N CYS A 116 -5.68 -4.47 8.42
CA CYS A 116 -6.51 -3.30 8.73
C CYS A 116 -7.79 -3.76 9.42
N ILE A 117 -8.17 -3.13 10.52
CA ILE A 117 -9.43 -3.40 11.23
C ILE A 117 -10.32 -2.14 11.26
N ASP A 118 -11.58 -2.29 11.63
CA ASP A 118 -12.42 -1.15 12.01
C ASP A 118 -11.88 -0.47 13.27
N SER A 119 -12.42 0.71 13.58
CA SER A 119 -12.30 1.25 14.93
C SER A 119 -12.84 0.25 15.96
N VAL A 120 -12.01 -0.06 16.95
CA VAL A 120 -12.36 -0.90 18.09
C VAL A 120 -13.47 -0.30 18.96
N LEU A 121 -13.77 1.00 18.81
CA LEU A 121 -14.89 1.65 19.47
C LEU A 121 -16.24 1.31 18.82
N SER A 122 -16.25 0.91 17.54
CA SER A 122 -17.45 0.49 16.82
C SER A 122 -17.53 -1.01 16.59
N ASN A 123 -16.39 -1.70 16.48
CA ASN A 123 -16.32 -3.14 16.33
C ASN A 123 -15.25 -3.74 17.26
N PRO A 124 -15.64 -4.20 18.47
CA PRO A 124 -14.69 -4.71 19.46
C PRO A 124 -14.04 -6.05 19.05
N VAL A 125 -14.54 -6.74 18.02
CA VAL A 125 -13.91 -7.96 17.45
C VAL A 125 -12.47 -7.66 17.00
N GLY A 126 -12.21 -6.43 16.55
CA GLY A 126 -10.87 -5.99 16.16
C GLY A 126 -9.84 -5.97 17.30
N ILE A 127 -10.27 -5.95 18.57
CA ILE A 127 -9.36 -5.97 19.73
C ILE A 127 -8.57 -7.30 19.74
N GLU A 128 -9.23 -8.43 19.52
CA GLU A 128 -8.56 -9.74 19.49
C GLU A 128 -7.52 -9.81 18.37
N VAL A 129 -7.84 -9.27 17.19
CA VAL A 129 -6.89 -9.16 16.06
C VAL A 129 -5.70 -8.28 16.43
N ALA A 130 -5.96 -7.13 17.07
CA ALA A 130 -4.92 -6.21 17.47
C ALA A 130 -3.99 -6.77 18.56
N LEU A 131 -4.54 -7.59 19.48
CA LEU A 131 -3.76 -8.25 20.53
C LEU A 131 -2.92 -9.42 19.99
N ALA A 132 -3.40 -10.08 18.94
CA ALA A 132 -2.66 -11.13 18.24
C ALA A 132 -1.50 -10.58 17.39
N ALA A 133 -1.58 -9.32 16.96
CA ALA A 133 -0.50 -8.66 16.24
C ALA A 133 0.65 -8.29 17.20
N GLU A 134 1.88 -8.29 16.68
CA GLU A 134 3.05 -7.82 17.43
C GLU A 134 2.94 -6.33 17.72
N ARG A 135 2.52 -5.54 16.73
CA ARG A 135 2.48 -4.08 16.81
C ARG A 135 1.23 -3.49 16.17
N ALA A 136 0.92 -2.27 16.58
CA ALA A 136 -0.20 -1.48 16.07
C ALA A 136 0.27 -0.12 15.52
N LEU A 137 -0.48 0.39 14.55
CA LEU A 137 -0.40 1.75 14.05
C LEU A 137 -1.75 2.43 14.23
N LEU A 138 -1.77 3.60 14.87
CA LEU A 138 -3.00 4.37 15.04
C LEU A 138 -3.23 5.26 13.81
N CYS A 139 -4.37 5.12 13.15
CA CYS A 139 -4.79 6.00 12.05
C CYS A 139 -5.74 7.08 12.56
N VAL A 140 -5.33 8.34 12.43
CA VAL A 140 -6.05 9.50 12.95
C VAL A 140 -6.56 10.37 11.79
N PRO A 141 -7.85 10.32 11.45
CA PRO A 141 -8.44 11.28 10.51
C PRO A 141 -8.19 12.74 10.93
N LEU A 142 -7.66 13.53 10.00
CA LEU A 142 -7.36 14.94 10.22
C LEU A 142 -8.67 15.74 10.36
N GLY A 143 -8.74 16.61 11.38
CA GLY A 143 -9.83 17.57 11.56
C GLY A 143 -11.15 17.00 12.10
N SER A 144 -11.30 15.68 12.19
CA SER A 144 -12.53 15.04 12.70
C SER A 144 -12.31 14.15 13.91
N THR A 145 -11.07 13.72 14.19
CA THR A 145 -10.79 12.84 15.32
C THR A 145 -10.84 13.57 16.65
N GLN A 146 -11.76 13.14 17.52
CA GLN A 146 -11.76 13.57 18.92
C GLN A 146 -10.59 12.93 19.67
N PHE A 147 -9.84 13.73 20.41
CA PHE A 147 -8.70 13.24 21.20
C PHE A 147 -9.11 12.15 22.20
N SER A 148 -10.31 12.24 22.77
CA SER A 148 -10.90 11.23 23.65
C SER A 148 -11.07 9.87 22.96
N ALA A 149 -11.52 9.83 21.71
CA ALA A 149 -11.67 8.59 20.94
C ALA A 149 -10.31 7.94 20.67
N ALA A 150 -9.33 8.73 20.23
CA ALA A 150 -7.96 8.25 20.02
C ALA A 150 -7.36 7.68 21.33
N ARG A 151 -7.54 8.40 22.44
CA ARG A 151 -7.07 7.96 23.75
C ARG A 151 -7.73 6.66 24.20
N HIS A 152 -9.04 6.54 24.03
CA HIS A 152 -9.78 5.35 24.39
C HIS A 152 -9.34 4.13 23.56
N THR A 153 -9.13 4.30 22.26
CA THR A 153 -8.56 3.25 21.38
C THR A 153 -7.18 2.78 21.85
N LEU A 154 -6.30 3.73 22.21
CA LEU A 154 -4.98 3.42 22.76
C LEU A 154 -5.07 2.65 24.09
N ASP A 155 -6.03 3.01 24.94
CA ASP A 155 -6.21 2.37 26.26
C ASP A 155 -6.78 0.94 26.12
N MET A 156 -7.71 0.70 25.18
CA MET A 156 -8.29 -0.64 24.97
C MET A 156 -7.29 -1.66 24.40
N ILE A 157 -6.39 -1.25 23.50
CA ILE A 157 -5.38 -2.15 22.91
C ILE A 157 -4.10 -2.18 23.76
N GLY A 158 -3.79 -1.07 24.43
CA GLY A 158 -2.57 -0.86 25.19
C GLY A 158 -1.56 0.00 24.44
N LYS A 159 -1.25 1.17 25.00
CA LYS A 159 -0.34 2.18 24.42
C LYS A 159 1.01 1.62 23.97
N GLY A 160 1.59 0.70 24.74
CA GLY A 160 2.90 0.12 24.44
C GLY A 160 2.93 -0.77 23.18
N ARG A 161 1.77 -1.13 22.61
CA ARG A 161 1.70 -1.86 21.34
C ARG A 161 1.82 -0.95 20.11
N PHE A 162 1.57 0.34 20.27
CA PHE A 162 1.56 1.27 19.15
C PHE A 162 2.97 1.75 18.83
N LEU A 163 3.40 1.55 17.58
CA LEU A 163 4.67 2.11 17.07
C LEU A 163 4.59 3.62 16.85
N GLY A 164 3.37 4.12 16.66
CA GLY A 164 3.08 5.54 16.45
C GLY A 164 1.68 5.76 15.90
N SER A 165 1.47 6.94 15.32
CA SER A 165 0.23 7.34 14.67
C SER A 165 0.50 8.01 13.34
N VAL A 166 -0.41 7.84 12.39
CA VAL A 166 -0.42 8.58 11.11
C VAL A 166 -1.70 9.37 10.99
N THR A 167 -1.60 10.56 10.39
CA THR A 167 -2.76 11.38 10.09
C THR A 167 -3.25 11.11 8.68
N LEU A 168 -4.54 10.80 8.54
CA LEU A 168 -5.18 10.59 7.25
C LEU A 168 -5.93 11.86 6.85
N GLN A 169 -5.59 12.44 5.70
CA GLN A 169 -6.41 13.49 5.14
C GLN A 169 -7.74 12.89 4.65
N PRO A 170 -8.89 13.50 4.98
CA PRO A 170 -10.15 13.10 4.35
C PRO A 170 -9.99 13.22 2.84
N LYS A 171 -10.23 12.13 2.08
CA LYS A 171 -10.39 12.23 0.62
C LYS A 171 -11.49 13.26 0.39
N GLY A 172 -11.11 14.43 -0.10
CA GLY A 172 -12.04 15.54 -0.29
C GLY A 172 -13.27 15.06 -1.05
N ARG A 173 -14.45 15.23 -0.45
CA ARG A 173 -15.72 15.09 -1.17
C ARG A 173 -15.61 16.04 -2.35
N LYS A 174 -15.45 15.51 -3.57
CA LYS A 174 -15.58 16.33 -4.78
C LYS A 174 -16.93 17.02 -4.65
N LYS A 175 -16.90 18.36 -4.60
CA LYS A 175 -18.09 19.20 -4.66
C LYS A 175 -18.73 19.05 -6.03
#